data_AF-A0AAD5QE88-F1
#
_entry.id   AF-A0AAD5QE88-F1
#
_cell.length_a   1.000
_cell.length_b   1.000
_cell.length_c   1.000
_cell.angle_alpha   90.00
_cell.angle_beta   90.00
_cell.angle_gamma   90.00
#
_symmetry.space_group_name_H-M   'P 1'
#
loop_
_entity.id
_entity.type
_entity.pdbx_description
1 polymer ?
#
loop_
_entity_poly.entity_id
_entity_poly.type
_entity_poly.pdbx_seq_one_letter_code
_entity_poly.pdbx_strand_id
1 'polypeptide(L)'
;MYDVRDRLATDLTEKQTQLMEMIIRAEDAIVIGDLDLVRKYYTRIGHLDRSTRQAFHLRANNHERFVHSLRRLHKIIEQAAKLRCGEPSRKIVSACREAIADDNKAILTKYLRYGA
;
A
#
# COMPACT_ATOMS: atom_id res chain seq x y z
N MET A 1 -5.05 -8.05 -1.38
CA MET A 1 -3.96 -7.16 -0.93
C MET A 1 -4.08 -5.76 -1.53
N TYR A 2 -4.47 -5.65 -2.80
CA TYR A 2 -4.85 -4.38 -3.43
C TYR A 2 -6.00 -3.67 -2.71
N ASP A 3 -7.08 -4.38 -2.35
CA ASP A 3 -8.19 -3.79 -1.58
C ASP A 3 -7.76 -3.19 -0.23
N VAL A 4 -6.82 -3.84 0.46
CA VAL A 4 -6.32 -3.34 1.76
C VAL A 4 -5.48 -2.09 1.56
N ARG A 5 -4.62 -2.08 0.52
CA ARG A 5 -3.85 -0.89 0.15
C ARG A 5 -4.78 0.28 -0.18
N ASP A 6 -5.82 0.03 -0.97
CA ASP A 6 -6.73 1.07 -1.45
C ASP A 6 -7.58 1.60 -0.29
N ARG A 7 -8.08 0.73 0.59
CA ARG A 7 -8.77 1.14 1.84
C ARG A 7 -7.88 1.97 2.77
N LEU A 8 -6.62 1.57 2.94
CA LEU A 8 -5.66 2.34 3.75
C LEU A 8 -5.28 3.67 3.08
N ALA A 9 -5.32 3.73 1.75
CA ALA A 9 -5.10 4.97 1.01
C ALA A 9 -6.28 5.93 1.21
N THR A 10 -7.52 5.46 1.10
CA THR A 10 -8.73 6.26 1.34
C THR A 10 -8.80 6.76 2.79
N ASP A 11 -8.54 5.90 3.78
CA ASP A 11 -8.53 6.30 5.20
C ASP A 11 -7.47 7.37 5.51
N LEU A 12 -6.28 7.25 4.90
CA LEU A 12 -5.24 8.27 5.04
C LEU A 12 -5.68 9.61 4.42
N THR A 13 -6.25 9.58 3.21
CA THR A 13 -6.71 10.80 2.55
C THR A 13 -7.85 11.47 3.31
N GLU A 14 -8.80 10.70 3.85
CA GLU A 14 -9.90 11.24 4.67
C GLU A 14 -9.36 11.95 5.91
N LYS A 15 -8.41 11.33 6.62
CA LYS A 15 -7.77 11.95 7.80
C LYS A 15 -6.97 13.19 7.46
N GLN A 16 -6.30 13.22 6.31
CA GLN A 16 -5.59 14.41 5.83
C GLN A 16 -6.55 15.55 5.50
N THR A 17 -7.66 15.27 4.82
CA THR A 17 -8.71 16.27 4.54
C THR A 17 -9.29 16.83 5.83
N GLN A 18 -9.64 15.96 6.80
CA GLN A 18 -10.13 16.41 8.10
C GLN A 18 -9.10 17.26 8.86
N LEU A 19 -7.81 16.92 8.77
CA LEU A 19 -6.75 17.71 9.39
C LEU A 19 -6.67 19.11 8.75
N MET A 20 -6.71 19.21 7.42
CA MET A 20 -6.70 20.51 6.73
C MET A 20 -7.92 21.36 7.06
N GLU A 21 -9.11 20.77 7.07
CA GLU A 21 -10.33 21.47 7.48
C GLU A 21 -10.23 22.01 8.91
N MET A 22 -9.65 21.25 9.84
CA MET A 22 -9.46 21.71 11.22
C MET A 22 -8.41 22.82 11.34
N ILE A 23 -7.37 22.81 10.51
CA ILE A 23 -6.36 23.89 10.47
C ILE A 23 -7.01 25.19 10.01
N ILE A 24 -7.80 25.16 8.94
CA ILE A 24 -8.52 26.33 8.42
C ILE A 24 -9.44 26.91 9.52
N ARG A 25 -10.22 26.06 10.20
CA ARG A 25 -11.10 26.51 11.29
C ARG A 25 -10.33 27.08 12.49
N ALA A 26 -9.12 26.57 12.75
CA ALA A 26 -8.26 27.11 13.79
C ALA A 26 -7.74 28.51 13.42
N GLU A 27 -7.36 28.73 12.16
CA GLU A 27 -6.98 30.04 11.65
C GLU A 27 -8.14 31.04 11.71
N ASP A 28 -9.35 30.64 11.29
CA ASP A 28 -10.54 31.49 11.40
C ASP A 28 -10.79 31.94 12.86
N ALA A 29 -10.62 31.03 13.82
CA ALA A 29 -10.76 31.34 15.24
C ALA A 29 -9.69 32.32 15.76
N ILE A 30 -8.46 32.22 15.26
CA ILE A 30 -7.39 33.19 15.56
C ILE A 30 -7.76 34.57 15.03
N VAL A 31 -8.26 34.65 13.80
CA VAL A 31 -8.66 35.92 13.16
C VAL A 31 -9.80 36.59 13.94
N ILE A 32 -10.76 35.80 14.45
CA ILE A 32 -11.86 36.30 15.29
C ILE A 32 -11.38 36.69 16.70
N GLY A 33 -10.24 36.18 17.15
CA GLY A 33 -9.68 36.45 18.48
C GLY A 33 -10.25 35.57 19.61
N ASP A 34 -10.96 34.48 19.28
CA ASP A 34 -11.52 33.56 20.27
C ASP A 34 -10.49 32.49 20.69
N LEU A 35 -9.71 32.82 21.71
CA LEU A 35 -8.63 31.96 22.22
C LEU A 35 -9.13 30.62 22.82
N ASP A 36 -10.34 30.57 23.35
CA ASP A 36 -10.91 29.34 23.90
C ASP A 36 -11.23 28.34 22.78
N LEU A 37 -11.73 28.85 21.66
CA LEU A 37 -12.00 28.05 20.47
C LEU A 37 -10.70 27.59 19.80
N VAL A 38 -9.69 28.47 19.72
CA VAL A 38 -8.34 28.13 19.24
C VAL A 38 -7.74 26.97 20.04
N ARG A 39 -7.79 27.03 21.38
CA ARG A 39 -7.26 25.95 22.24
C ARG A 39 -7.94 24.61 21.96
N LYS A 40 -9.26 24.60 21.75
CA LYS A 40 -10.03 23.39 21.41
C LYS A 40 -9.59 22.83 20.05
N TYR A 41 -9.47 23.68 19.03
CA TYR A 41 -9.05 23.25 17.69
C TYR A 41 -7.61 22.74 17.68
N TYR A 42 -6.66 23.41 18.33
CA TYR A 42 -5.27 22.94 18.41
C TYR A 42 -5.13 21.61 19.14
N THR A 43 -5.90 21.40 20.22
CA THR A 43 -5.93 20.10 20.90
C THR A 43 -6.41 19.01 19.93
N ARG A 44 -7.47 19.30 19.17
CA ARG A 44 -8.04 18.37 18.19
C ARG A 44 -7.10 18.10 17.00
N ILE A 45 -6.42 19.12 16.50
CA ILE A 45 -5.35 18.99 15.49
C ILE A 45 -4.27 18.05 16.00
N GLY A 46 -3.83 18.18 17.25
CA GLY A 46 -2.84 17.27 17.84
C GLY A 46 -3.30 15.81 17.89
N HIS A 47 -4.59 15.55 18.14
CA HIS A 47 -5.15 14.19 18.06
C HIS A 47 -5.22 13.67 16.62
N LEU A 48 -5.65 14.52 15.69
CA LEU A 48 -5.74 14.16 14.27
C LEU A 48 -4.37 13.91 13.65
N ASP A 49 -3.35 14.73 13.94
CA ASP A 49 -1.97 14.53 13.49
C ASP A 49 -1.43 13.16 13.94
N ARG A 50 -1.61 12.81 15.22
CA ARG A 50 -1.22 11.48 15.73
C ARG A 50 -1.93 10.34 14.99
N SER A 51 -3.23 10.48 14.75
CA SER A 51 -4.04 9.49 14.02
C SER A 51 -3.60 9.35 12.55
N THR A 52 -3.37 10.47 11.86
CA THR A 52 -2.87 10.51 10.47
C THR A 52 -1.49 9.87 10.36
N ARG A 53 -0.59 10.18 11.30
CA ARG A 53 0.76 9.57 11.35
C ARG A 53 0.68 8.06 11.55
N GLN A 54 -0.21 7.60 12.43
CA GLN A 54 -0.43 6.16 12.64
C GLN A 54 -0.97 5.47 11.38
N ALA A 55 -1.95 6.08 10.70
CA ALA A 55 -2.49 5.58 9.43
C ALA A 55 -1.41 5.51 8.34
N PHE A 56 -0.56 6.53 8.25
CA PHE A 56 0.60 6.54 7.35
C PHE A 56 1.57 5.39 7.63
N HIS A 57 1.95 5.17 8.89
CA HIS A 57 2.85 4.08 9.26
C HIS A 57 2.24 2.71 8.92
N LEU A 58 0.94 2.52 9.14
CA LEU A 58 0.25 1.28 8.79
C LEU A 58 0.29 1.02 7.28
N ARG A 59 0.01 2.06 6.47
CA ARG A 59 0.12 1.99 5.01
C ARG A 59 1.55 1.68 4.55
N ALA A 60 2.54 2.35 5.12
CA ALA A 60 3.94 2.14 4.79
C ALA A 60 4.38 0.69 5.09
N ASN A 61 4.04 0.17 6.28
CA ASN A 61 4.36 -1.22 6.64
C ASN A 61 3.64 -2.22 5.72
N ASN A 62 2.38 -1.98 5.38
CA ASN A 62 1.64 -2.83 4.46
C ASN A 62 2.31 -2.86 3.07
N HIS A 63 2.71 -1.70 2.56
CA HIS A 63 3.39 -1.58 1.28
C HIS A 63 4.73 -2.31 1.28
N GLU A 64 5.53 -2.15 2.34
CA GLU A 64 6.81 -2.84 2.49
C GLU A 64 6.64 -4.38 2.47
N ARG A 65 5.66 -4.91 3.22
CA ARG A 65 5.34 -6.35 3.22
C ARG A 65 4.91 -6.84 1.83
N PHE A 66 4.14 -6.05 1.11
CA PHE A 66 3.71 -6.36 -0.25
C PHE A 66 4.90 -6.41 -1.22
N VAL A 67 5.76 -5.39 -1.21
CA VAL A 67 6.97 -5.34 -2.05
C VAL A 67 7.91 -6.50 -1.73
N HIS A 68 8.09 -6.83 -0.44
CA HIS A 68 8.88 -7.98 -0.04
C HIS A 68 8.31 -9.30 -0.59
N SER A 69 6.98 -9.47 -0.52
CA SER A 69 6.30 -10.64 -1.08
C SER A 69 6.45 -10.75 -2.60
N LEU A 70 6.35 -9.62 -3.32
CA LEU A 70 6.59 -9.57 -4.77
C LEU A 70 8.03 -9.92 -5.14
N ARG A 71 9.03 -9.41 -4.39
CA ARG A 71 10.44 -9.77 -4.60
C ARG A 71 10.67 -11.26 -4.39
N ARG A 72 10.06 -11.84 -3.36
CA ARG A 72 10.14 -13.28 -3.09
C ARG A 72 9.51 -14.09 -4.23
N LEU A 73 8.36 -13.67 -4.74
CA LEU A 73 7.71 -14.31 -5.89
C LEU A 73 8.60 -14.26 -7.13
N HIS A 74 9.17 -13.09 -7.46
CA HIS A 74 10.12 -12.95 -8.57
C HIS A 74 11.32 -13.89 -8.43
N LYS A 75 11.89 -13.99 -7.23
CA LYS A 75 13.02 -14.90 -6.95
C LYS A 75 12.64 -16.37 -7.15
N ILE A 76 11.43 -16.77 -6.78
CA ILE A 76 10.93 -18.14 -6.99
C ILE A 76 10.80 -18.43 -8.50
N ILE A 77 10.25 -17.49 -9.28
CA ILE A 77 10.16 -17.64 -10.75
C ILE A 77 11.56 -17.74 -11.37
N GLU A 78 12.49 -16.89 -10.94
CA GLU A 78 13.87 -16.92 -11.42
C GLU A 78 14.56 -18.25 -11.09
N GLN A 79 14.37 -18.77 -9.89
CA GLN A 79 14.87 -20.09 -9.50
C GLN A 79 14.25 -21.20 -10.36
N ALA A 80 12.94 -21.16 -10.62
CA ALA A 80 12.28 -22.12 -11.49
C ALA A 80 12.78 -22.04 -12.95
N ALA A 81 13.12 -20.84 -13.43
CA ALA A 81 13.72 -20.65 -14.74
C ALA A 81 15.15 -21.22 -14.79
N LYS A 82 15.95 -21.05 -13.73
CA LYS A 82 17.33 -21.59 -13.64
C LYS A 82 17.39 -23.12 -13.57
N LEU A 83 16.31 -23.79 -13.15
CA LEU A 83 16.21 -25.25 -13.22
C LEU A 83 16.08 -25.78 -14.66
N ARG A 84 15.92 -24.90 -15.65
CA ARG A 84 15.74 -25.25 -17.06
C ARG A 84 16.79 -24.54 -17.90
N CYS A 85 17.17 -25.14 -19.02
CA CYS A 85 18.22 -24.60 -19.90
C CYS A 85 17.62 -24.14 -21.23
N GLY A 86 18.09 -23.00 -21.75
CA GLY A 86 17.71 -22.49 -23.06
C GLY A 86 16.27 -21.97 -23.14
N GLU A 87 15.59 -22.27 -24.24
CA GLU A 87 14.27 -21.72 -24.58
C GLU A 87 13.17 -22.01 -23.52
N PRO A 88 13.06 -23.21 -22.92
CA PRO A 88 12.12 -23.49 -21.83
C PRO A 88 12.29 -22.58 -20.59
N SER A 89 13.50 -22.08 -20.33
CA SER A 89 13.76 -21.15 -19.22
C SER A 89 13.05 -19.82 -19.46
N ARG A 90 13.12 -19.30 -20.69
CA ARG A 90 12.46 -18.05 -21.08
C ARG A 90 10.94 -18.18 -21.10
N LYS A 91 10.43 -19.29 -21.65
CA LYS A 91 8.98 -19.57 -21.74
C LYS A 91 8.28 -19.61 -20.39
N ILE A 92 8.92 -20.12 -19.35
CA ILE A 92 8.34 -20.10 -18.00
C ILE A 92 8.24 -18.70 -17.42
N VAL A 93 9.23 -17.84 -17.66
CA VAL A 93 9.18 -16.47 -17.14
C VAL A 93 8.05 -15.69 -17.81
N SER A 94 7.85 -15.84 -19.12
CA SER A 94 6.72 -15.21 -19.82
C SER A 94 5.38 -15.80 -19.36
N ALA A 95 5.24 -17.12 -19.33
CA ALA A 95 4.00 -17.79 -18.93
C ALA A 95 3.62 -17.50 -17.46
N CYS A 96 4.60 -17.40 -16.55
CA CYS A 96 4.34 -16.99 -15.17
C CYS A 96 3.91 -15.53 -15.08
N ARG A 97 4.45 -14.63 -15.91
CA ARG A 97 4.03 -13.22 -15.95
C ARG A 97 2.60 -13.06 -16.48
N GLU A 98 2.26 -13.79 -17.53
CA GLU A 98 0.89 -13.85 -18.08
C GLU A 98 -0.09 -14.41 -17.04
N ALA A 99 0.25 -15.53 -16.40
CA ALA A 99 -0.61 -16.11 -15.35
C ALA A 99 -0.81 -15.18 -14.13
N ILE A 100 0.17 -14.31 -13.82
CA ILE A 100 0.03 -13.28 -12.78
C ILE A 100 -0.90 -12.16 -13.25
N ALA A 101 -0.82 -11.75 -14.52
CA ALA A 101 -1.70 -10.74 -15.09
C ALA A 101 -3.17 -11.21 -15.09
N ASP A 102 -3.41 -12.50 -15.36
CA ASP A 102 -4.73 -13.13 -15.37
C ASP A 102 -5.22 -13.54 -13.96
N ASP A 103 -4.47 -13.25 -12.89
CA ASP A 103 -4.69 -13.68 -11.49
C ASP A 103 -4.91 -15.21 -11.32
N ASN A 104 -4.40 -16.02 -12.24
CA ASN A 104 -4.62 -17.47 -12.23
C ASN A 104 -3.57 -18.22 -11.39
N LYS A 105 -3.82 -18.23 -10.08
CA LYS A 105 -2.94 -18.84 -9.06
C LYS A 105 -2.74 -20.35 -9.26
N ALA A 106 -3.76 -21.06 -9.74
CA ALA A 106 -3.68 -22.50 -9.96
C ALA A 106 -2.70 -22.84 -11.09
N ILE A 107 -2.81 -22.13 -12.22
CA ILE A 107 -1.93 -22.32 -13.37
C ILE A 107 -0.49 -21.95 -13.02
N LEU A 108 -0.25 -20.88 -12.24
CA LEU A 108 1.09 -20.50 -11.81
C LEU A 108 1.82 -21.64 -11.07
N THR A 109 1.14 -22.33 -10.15
CA THR A 109 1.74 -23.47 -9.43
C THR A 109 2.04 -24.65 -10.36
N LYS A 110 1.21 -24.87 -11.38
CA LYS A 110 1.42 -25.90 -12.39
C LYS A 110 2.64 -25.60 -13.25
N TYR A 111 2.77 -24.35 -13.73
CA TYR A 111 3.94 -23.91 -14.51
C TYR A 111 5.25 -24.00 -13.74
N LEU A 112 5.24 -23.64 -12.45
CA LEU A 112 6.42 -23.76 -11.60
C LEU A 112 6.86 -25.23 -11.45
N ARG A 113 5.92 -26.16 -11.25
CA ARG A 113 6.19 -27.59 -11.01
C ARG A 113 6.53 -28.37 -12.28
N TYR A 114 5.73 -28.24 -13.33
CA TYR A 114 5.80 -29.09 -14.52
C TYR A 114 6.35 -28.38 -15.75
N GLY A 115 6.36 -27.05 -15.75
CA GLY A 115 6.71 -26.22 -16.90
C GLY A 115 5.49 -25.64 -17.60
N ALA A 116 5.75 -24.67 -18.49
CA ALA A 116 4.76 -24.03 -19.34
C ALA A 116 4.49 -24.88 -20.59
#